data_AF-A0A4R6QG28-F1
#
_entry.id   AF-A0A4R6QG28-F1
#
_cell.length_a   1.000
_cell.length_b   1.000
_cell.length_c   1.000
_cell.angle_alpha   90.00
_cell.angle_beta   90.00
_cell.angle_gamma   90.00
#
_symmetry.space_group_name_H-M   'P 1'
#
loop_
_entity.id
_entity.type
_entity.pdbx_description
1 polymer ?
#
loop_
_entity_poly.entity_id
_entity_poly.type
_entity_poly.pdbx_seq_one_letter_code
_entity_poly.pdbx_strand_id
1 'polypeptide(L)'
;MPRCLIPNCPNNGQNNITVRLRREDTSAIWAPNSEGYLCDTHADEGYTIDVILTPVATRTITTNVSAGGQIATRTTNIIHHP
;
A
#
# COMPACT_ATOMS: atom_id res chain seq x y z
N MET A 1 -10.44 -13.53 -6.38
CA MET A 1 -10.38 -12.47 -5.34
C MET A 1 -9.00 -12.54 -4.69
N PRO A 2 -8.35 -11.40 -4.40
CA PRO A 2 -7.06 -11.42 -3.70
C PRO A 2 -7.21 -12.07 -2.33
N ARG A 3 -6.17 -12.75 -1.86
CA ARG A 3 -6.13 -13.34 -0.50
C ARG A 3 -5.80 -12.23 0.50
N CYS A 4 -6.25 -12.41 1.74
CA CYS A 4 -5.79 -11.55 2.83
C CYS A 4 -4.26 -11.66 2.98
N LEU A 5 -3.59 -10.53 3.16
CA LEU A 5 -2.13 -10.43 3.22
C LEU A 5 -1.56 -11.05 4.52
N ILE A 6 -2.35 -11.07 5.61
CA ILE A 6 -1.95 -11.74 6.85
C ILE A 6 -1.68 -13.23 6.58
N PRO A 7 -0.49 -13.76 6.91
CA PRO A 7 -0.12 -15.13 6.61
C PRO A 7 -1.10 -16.14 7.21
N ASN A 8 -1.33 -17.23 6.48
CA ASN A 8 -2.23 -18.33 6.87
C ASN A 8 -3.69 -17.91 7.10
N CYS A 9 -4.08 -16.67 6.77
CA CYS A 9 -5.47 -16.27 6.82
C CYS A 9 -6.27 -17.00 5.72
N PRO A 10 -7.37 -17.69 6.06
CA PRO A 10 -8.18 -18.40 5.07
C PRO A 10 -9.12 -17.46 4.30
N ASN A 11 -9.27 -16.21 4.72
CA ASN A 11 -10.26 -15.27 4.17
C ASN A 11 -9.73 -14.54 2.92
N ASN A 12 -10.67 -14.08 2.09
CA ASN A 12 -10.37 -13.21 0.96
C ASN A 12 -10.14 -11.77 1.44
N GLY A 13 -9.19 -11.08 0.80
CA GLY A 13 -8.94 -9.67 1.03
C GLY A 13 -9.95 -8.82 0.25
N GLN A 14 -10.61 -7.90 0.95
CA GLN A 14 -11.60 -6.97 0.37
C GLN A 14 -11.16 -5.51 0.55
N ASN A 15 -10.29 -5.25 1.52
CA ASN A 15 -9.87 -3.91 1.92
C ASN A 15 -8.43 -3.66 1.43
N ASN A 16 -8.24 -2.74 0.49
CA ASN A 16 -6.92 -2.44 -0.06
C ASN A 16 -6.14 -1.48 0.85
N ILE A 17 -4.91 -1.84 1.19
CA ILE A 17 -3.99 -0.94 1.90
C ILE A 17 -3.39 0.03 0.88
N THR A 18 -3.57 1.34 1.07
CA THR A 18 -3.02 2.34 0.14
C THR A 18 -2.13 3.33 0.86
N VAL A 19 -1.14 3.88 0.16
CA VAL A 19 -0.33 4.99 0.62
C VAL A 19 -0.46 6.14 -0.37
N ARG A 20 -0.63 7.37 0.13
CA ARG A 20 -0.85 8.56 -0.69
C ARG A 20 0.02 9.70 -0.19
N LEU A 21 0.69 10.39 -1.12
CA LEU A 21 1.35 11.67 -0.85
C LEU A 21 0.52 12.79 -1.44
N ARG A 22 0.24 13.78 -0.62
CA ARG A 22 -0.57 14.95 -0.98
C ARG A 22 0.19 16.23 -0.66
N ARG A 23 -0.18 17.28 -1.38
CA ARG A 23 0.14 18.66 -0.97
C ARG A 23 -0.78 19.09 0.17
N GLU A 24 -0.48 20.23 0.78
CA GLU A 24 -1.33 20.87 1.79
C GLU A 24 -2.74 21.21 1.24
N ASP A 25 -2.84 21.54 -0.04
CA ASP A 25 -4.11 21.76 -0.74
C ASP A 25 -4.92 20.48 -1.03
N THR A 26 -4.45 19.33 -0.52
CA THR A 26 -5.03 17.98 -0.66
C THR A 26 -4.91 17.34 -2.04
N SER A 27 -4.35 18.02 -3.05
CA SER A 27 -4.06 17.42 -4.35
C SER A 27 -3.06 16.27 -4.20
N ALA A 28 -3.29 15.17 -4.92
CA ALA A 28 -2.42 13.99 -4.87
C ALA A 28 -1.23 14.17 -5.80
N ILE A 29 -0.02 13.97 -5.28
CA ILE A 29 1.20 13.82 -6.10
C ILE A 29 1.24 12.39 -6.64
N TRP A 30 0.97 11.41 -5.78
CA TRP A 30 0.79 10.02 -6.13
C TRP A 30 -0.10 9.32 -5.10
N ALA A 31 -0.83 8.30 -5.56
CA ALA A 31 -1.70 7.48 -4.72
C ALA A 31 -1.87 6.08 -5.37
N PRO A 32 -0.80 5.27 -5.46
CA PRO A 32 -0.95 3.92 -5.97
C PRO A 32 -1.81 3.10 -5.01
N ASN A 33 -2.74 2.32 -5.55
CA ASN A 33 -3.24 1.17 -4.83
C ASN A 33 -2.04 0.24 -4.56
N SER A 34 -1.95 -0.35 -3.38
CA SER A 34 -1.03 -1.48 -3.21
C SER A 34 -1.71 -2.76 -3.68
N GLU A 35 -0.95 -3.82 -3.93
CA GLU A 35 -1.53 -5.16 -4.10
C GLU A 35 -1.75 -5.88 -2.75
N GLY A 36 -1.65 -5.14 -1.64
CA GLY A 36 -1.89 -5.64 -0.29
C GLY A 36 -3.36 -5.45 0.10
N TYR A 37 -4.04 -6.56 0.40
CA TYR A 37 -5.44 -6.57 0.79
C TYR A 37 -5.64 -7.25 2.15
N LEU A 38 -6.55 -6.73 2.97
CA LEU A 38 -6.98 -7.33 4.24
C LEU A 38 -8.43 -7.83 4.12
N CYS A 39 -8.76 -8.90 4.83
CA CYS A 39 -10.16 -9.26 5.09
C CYS A 39 -10.75 -8.32 6.16
N ASP A 40 -12.08 -8.33 6.32
CA ASP A 40 -12.75 -7.40 7.25
C ASP A 40 -12.30 -7.58 8.71
N THR A 41 -12.07 -8.83 9.13
CA THR A 41 -11.59 -9.13 10.49
C THR A 41 -10.25 -8.45 10.77
N HIS A 42 -9.26 -8.63 9.90
CA HIS A 42 -7.95 -8.00 10.11
C HIS A 42 -7.98 -6.50 9.83
N ALA A 43 -8.90 -6.00 8.99
CA ALA A 43 -9.02 -4.56 8.75
C ALA A 43 -9.48 -3.77 9.99
N ASP A 44 -10.17 -4.41 10.93
CA ASP A 44 -10.66 -3.81 12.18
C ASP A 44 -9.66 -3.89 13.36
N GLU A 45 -8.50 -4.52 13.14
CA GLU A 45 -7.45 -4.62 14.15
C GLU A 45 -6.60 -3.34 14.25
N GLY A 46 -5.93 -3.15 15.39
CA GLY A 46 -4.95 -2.09 15.57
C GLY A 46 -3.62 -2.40 14.89
N TYR A 47 -3.02 -1.41 14.22
CA TYR A 47 -1.72 -1.55 13.55
C TYR A 47 -0.71 -0.51 14.03
N THR A 48 0.52 -0.95 14.26
CA THR A 48 1.70 -0.07 14.24
C THR A 48 2.25 -0.06 12.83
N ILE A 49 2.41 1.12 12.22
CA ILE A 49 2.84 1.27 10.83
C ILE A 49 4.09 2.16 10.78
N ASP A 50 5.17 1.60 10.27
CA ASP A 50 6.39 2.34 9.93
C ASP A 50 6.40 2.67 8.43
N VAL A 51 6.66 3.94 8.10
CA VAL A 51 6.76 4.41 6.71
C VAL A 51 8.18 4.80 6.40
N ILE A 52 8.82 4.05 5.50
CA ILE A 52 10.20 4.27 5.08
C ILE A 52 10.22 4.80 3.64
N LEU A 53 10.84 5.97 3.45
CA LEU A 53 10.97 6.62 2.15
C LEU A 53 12.40 6.52 1.63
N THR A 54 12.57 5.88 0.46
CA THR A 54 13.86 5.79 -0.24
C THR A 54 13.73 6.48 -1.60
N PRO A 55 14.36 7.64 -1.81
CA PRO A 55 14.32 8.34 -3.09
C PRO A 55 14.95 7.49 -4.22
N VAL A 56 14.35 7.55 -5.41
CA VAL A 56 14.86 6.90 -6.63
C VAL A 56 14.91 7.91 -7.78
N ALA A 57 15.85 7.74 -8.70
CA ALA A 57 16.02 8.66 -9.84
C ALA A 57 14.96 8.45 -10.94
N THR A 58 14.39 7.25 -11.02
CA THR A 58 13.29 6.92 -11.93
C THR A 58 12.00 7.52 -11.37
N ARG A 59 11.24 8.31 -12.14
CA ARG A 59 9.97 8.95 -11.72
C ARG A 59 8.84 7.92 -11.49
N THR A 60 9.07 7.01 -10.56
CA THR A 60 8.21 5.91 -10.19
C THR A 60 8.02 5.90 -8.70
N ILE A 61 6.91 5.32 -8.26
CA ILE A 61 6.73 4.93 -6.88
C ILE A 61 6.59 3.42 -6.82
N THR A 62 7.40 2.80 -5.96
CA THR A 62 7.27 1.41 -5.56
C THR A 62 6.75 1.37 -4.13
N THR A 63 5.59 0.75 -3.93
CA THR A 63 5.01 0.52 -2.61
C THR A 63 5.18 -0.94 -2.26
N ASN A 64 5.77 -1.22 -1.09
CA ASN A 64 5.85 -2.54 -0.51
C ASN A 64 4.99 -2.54 0.75
N VAL A 65 4.00 -3.41 0.80
CA VAL A 65 3.18 -3.64 2.00
C VAL A 65 3.54 -5.01 2.55
N SER A 66 4.11 -5.05 3.75
CA SER A 66 4.53 -6.29 4.40
C SER A 66 3.64 -6.61 5.59
N ALA A 67 3.23 -7.88 5.72
CA ALA A 67 2.54 -8.39 6.90
C ALA A 67 2.95 -9.84 7.17
N GLY A 68 3.48 -10.09 8.37
CA GLY A 68 3.88 -11.43 8.83
C GLY A 68 4.82 -12.19 7.87
N GLY A 69 5.67 -11.47 7.12
CA GLY A 69 6.62 -12.06 6.17
C GLY A 69 6.09 -12.21 4.73
N GLN A 70 4.81 -11.93 4.47
CA GLN A 70 4.31 -11.74 3.10
C GLN A 70 4.53 -10.29 2.67
N ILE A 71 4.87 -10.07 1.39
CA ILE A 71 5.08 -8.74 0.82
C ILE A 71 4.28 -8.61 -0.46
N ALA A 72 3.42 -7.59 -0.53
CA ALA A 72 2.78 -7.14 -1.75
C ALA A 72 3.51 -5.92 -2.30
N THR A 73 4.00 -6.02 -3.54
CA THR A 73 4.77 -4.96 -4.21
C THR A 73 4.02 -4.44 -5.42
N ARG A 74 3.95 -3.11 -5.54
CA ARG A 74 3.41 -2.45 -6.74
C ARG A 74 4.25 -1.26 -7.14
N THR A 75 4.58 -1.17 -8.42
CA THR A 75 5.30 -0.03 -9.01
C THR A 75 4.42 0.68 -10.02
N THR A 76 4.37 2.01 -9.94
CA THR A 76 3.63 2.85 -10.90
C THR A 76 4.42 4.10 -11.26
N ASN A 77 4.20 4.64 -12.45
CA ASN A 77 4.81 5.89 -12.88
C ASN A 77 4.16 7.07 -12.16
N ILE A 78 4.97 8.05 -11.76
CA ILE A 78 4.48 9.33 -11.23
C ILE A 78 4.21 10.24 -12.44
N ILE A 79 2.94 10.38 -12.77
CA ILE A 79 2.48 11.19 -13.92
C ILE A 79 2.35 12.68 -13.53
N HIS A 80 2.40 12.98 -12.23
CA HIS A 80 2.35 14.34 -11.74
C HIS A 80 3.56 15.17 -12.20
N HIS A 81 3.30 16.35 -12.77
CA HIS A 81 4.32 17.33 -13.19
C HIS A 81 4.45 18.42 -12.10
N PRO A 82 5.68 18.79 -11.68
CA PRO A 82 5.92 19.79 -10.64
C PRO A 82 5.17 21.10 -10.88
#